data_AF-A0AAU9UIZ0-F1
#
_entry.id   AF-A0AAU9UIZ0-F1
#
_cell.length_a   1.000
_cell.length_b   1.000
_cell.length_c   1.000
_cell.angle_alpha   90.00
_cell.angle_beta   90.00
_cell.angle_gamma   90.00
#
_symmetry.space_group_name_H-M   'P 1'
#
loop_
_entity.id
_entity.type
_entity.pdbx_description
1 polymer ?
#
loop_
_entity_poly.entity_id
_entity_poly.type
_entity_poly.pdbx_seq_one_letter_code
_entity_poly.pdbx_strand_id
1 'polypeptide(L)'
;MYTDASLEGIGAILKQTKPNGREKLNEAQKKKKTIYLECLAIKEATLLDTIGSFGGSRSTIRYLHLLVDHFTRYAFILTSKTQTVGDFVKLVMNISETKRIDKLLTDEYPGINSKEFKKIIKG
;
A
#
# COMPACT_ATOMS: atom_id res chain seq x y z
N MET A 1 -16.28 -13.64 2.97
CA MET A 1 -15.73 -12.30 3.27
C MET A 1 -15.99 -12.04 4.74
N TYR A 2 -14.98 -12.20 5.60
CA TYR A 2 -15.10 -11.84 7.01
C TYR A 2 -14.47 -10.46 7.17
N THR A 3 -15.30 -9.42 7.07
CA THR A 3 -14.94 -8.06 7.47
C THR A 3 -15.16 -7.95 8.97
N ASP A 4 -14.10 -8.18 9.74
CA ASP A 4 -14.02 -7.59 11.08
C ASP A 4 -12.83 -6.64 11.11
N ALA A 5 -13.11 -5.45 10.58
CA ALA A 5 -12.38 -4.27 10.94
C ALA A 5 -13.22 -3.54 11.99
N SER A 6 -13.02 -3.83 13.27
CA SER A 6 -13.47 -2.91 14.33
C SER A 6 -12.54 -1.69 14.36
N LEU A 7 -12.60 -0.90 13.29
CA LEU A 7 -12.18 0.49 13.18
C LEU A 7 -13.42 1.24 12.67
N GLU A 8 -14.43 1.32 13.55
CA GLU A 8 -15.69 2.01 13.27
C GLU A 8 -15.43 3.49 12.95
N GLY A 9 -15.56 3.84 11.68
CA GLY A 9 -16.14 5.09 11.20
C GLY A 9 -15.48 6.41 11.61
N ILE A 10 -15.88 7.47 10.92
CA ILE A 10 -15.60 8.86 11.27
C ILE A 10 -16.25 9.10 12.65
N GLY A 11 -15.47 8.90 13.72
CA GLY A 11 -15.98 8.82 15.11
C GLY A 11 -15.44 7.68 15.99
N ALA A 12 -14.42 6.92 15.57
CA ALA A 12 -13.88 5.79 16.32
C ALA A 12 -13.46 6.14 17.77
N ILE A 13 -14.20 5.66 18.78
CA ILE A 13 -13.76 5.71 20.19
C ILE A 13 -12.74 4.58 20.42
N LEU A 14 -11.47 4.92 20.59
CA LEU A 14 -10.43 3.96 20.94
C LEU A 14 -10.69 3.38 22.36
N LYS A 15 -11.16 2.13 22.42
CA LYS A 15 -11.36 1.35 23.65
C LYS A 15 -10.25 0.30 23.81
N GLN A 16 -9.89 -0.05 25.03
CA GLN A 16 -8.95 -1.13 25.34
C GLN A 16 -9.62 -2.18 26.22
N THR A 17 -9.43 -3.46 25.87
CA THR A 17 -9.86 -4.60 26.69
C THR A 17 -8.87 -4.77 27.84
N LYS A 18 -9.36 -4.61 29.06
CA LYS A 18 -8.65 -4.95 30.32
C LYS A 18 -9.36 -6.14 30.97
N PRO A 19 -8.75 -6.80 31.97
CA PRO A 19 -9.37 -7.94 32.67
C PRO A 19 -10.79 -7.64 33.19
N ASN A 20 -11.10 -6.36 33.46
CA ASN A 20 -12.36 -5.93 34.05
C ASN A 20 -13.35 -5.30 33.05
N GLY A 21 -13.09 -5.40 31.73
CA GLY A 21 -13.98 -4.88 30.68
C GLY A 21 -13.30 -3.92 29.69
N ARG A 22 -14.11 -3.23 28.86
CA ARG A 22 -13.64 -2.26 27.85
C ARG A 22 -13.70 -0.84 28.40
N GLU A 23 -12.53 -0.24 28.64
CA GLU A 23 -12.43 1.16 29.10
C GLU A 23 -12.02 2.11 27.97
N LYS A 24 -12.43 3.39 28.09
CA LYS A 24 -12.03 4.48 27.20
C LYS A 24 -10.60 4.92 27.55
N LEU A 25 -9.78 5.15 26.55
CA LEU A 25 -8.41 5.59 26.74
C LEU A 25 -8.35 7.07 27.20
N ASN A 26 -7.35 7.39 28.01
CA ASN A 26 -7.01 8.78 28.33
C ASN A 26 -6.29 9.47 27.15
N GLU A 27 -6.16 10.80 27.18
CA GLU A 27 -5.60 11.56 26.04
C GLU A 27 -4.15 11.17 25.70
N ALA A 28 -3.31 10.94 26.71
CA ALA A 28 -1.93 10.51 26.49
C ALA A 28 -1.85 9.13 25.82
N GLN A 29 -2.70 8.20 26.25
CA GLN A 29 -2.81 6.86 25.68
C GLN A 29 -3.36 6.89 24.25
N LYS A 30 -4.37 7.73 23.97
CA LYS A 30 -4.86 7.95 22.60
C LYS A 30 -3.73 8.43 21.70
N LYS A 31 -3.01 9.48 22.10
CA LYS A 31 -1.89 10.03 21.33
C LYS A 31 -0.81 8.98 21.05
N LYS A 32 -0.38 8.22 22.08
CA LYS A 32 0.61 7.16 21.91
C LYS A 32 0.14 6.05 20.96
N LYS A 33 -1.13 5.66 21.04
CA LYS A 33 -1.72 4.62 20.19
C LYS A 33 -1.89 5.09 18.74
N THR A 34 -2.30 6.34 18.53
CA THR A 34 -2.37 6.96 17.19
C THR A 34 -1.00 6.97 16.53
N ILE A 35 0.03 7.48 17.22
CA ILE A 35 1.42 7.49 16.71
C ILE A 35 1.91 6.08 16.37
N TYR A 36 1.61 5.10 17.22
CA TYR A 36 1.98 3.71 16.97
C TYR A 36 1.32 3.16 15.70
N LEU A 37 0.02 3.41 15.51
CA LEU A 37 -0.73 2.97 14.32
C LEU A 37 -0.22 3.64 13.05
N GLU A 38 0.13 4.92 13.10
CA GLU A 38 0.77 5.64 11.99
C GLU A 38 2.13 5.03 11.64
N CYS A 39 2.99 4.78 12.63
CA CYS A 39 4.29 4.13 12.42
C CYS A 39 4.15 2.71 11.85
N LEU A 40 3.16 1.96 12.32
CA LEU A 40 2.87 0.61 11.83
C LEU A 40 2.39 0.65 10.37
N ALA A 41 1.52 1.61 10.03
CA ALA A 41 1.08 1.81 8.66
C ALA A 41 2.25 2.15 7.72
N ILE A 42 3.15 3.02 8.16
CA ILE A 42 4.37 3.38 7.43
C ILE A 42 5.29 2.16 7.24
N LYS A 43 5.42 1.30 8.26
CA LYS A 43 6.25 0.09 8.21
C LYS A 43 5.72 -0.97 7.23
N GLU A 44 4.41 -1.08 7.11
CA GLU A 44 3.74 -2.11 6.31
C GLU A 44 3.40 -1.66 4.88
N ALA A 45 3.52 -0.36 4.58
CA ALA A 45 3.14 0.19 3.30
C ALA A 45 4.24 0.07 2.24
N THR A 46 3.86 -0.49 1.10
CA THR A 46 4.58 -0.35 -0.17
C THR A 46 3.87 0.68 -1.03
N LEU A 47 4.60 1.64 -1.58
CA LEU A 47 4.05 2.69 -2.45
C LEU A 47 4.31 2.36 -3.91
N LEU A 48 3.29 2.41 -4.76
CA LEU A 48 3.39 2.34 -6.21
C LEU A 48 3.05 3.72 -6.79
N ASP A 49 3.96 4.24 -7.60
CA ASP A 49 3.77 5.48 -8.35
C ASP A 49 4.17 5.27 -9.81
N THR A 50 3.62 6.08 -10.70
CA THR A 50 4.01 6.09 -12.11
C THR A 50 4.23 7.51 -12.61
N ILE A 51 5.46 7.77 -13.04
CA ILE A 51 5.82 9.01 -13.71
C ILE A 51 5.64 8.80 -15.22
N GLY A 52 4.83 9.64 -15.85
CA GLY A 52 4.64 9.66 -17.30
C GLY A 52 5.58 10.62 -18.02
N SER A 53 5.34 10.83 -19.32
CA SER A 53 6.03 11.83 -20.14
C SER A 53 7.49 11.51 -20.49
N PHE A 54 7.91 10.25 -20.36
CA PHE A 54 9.20 9.80 -20.90
C PHE A 54 9.08 9.60 -22.41
N GLY A 55 8.97 10.64 -23.22
CA GLY A 55 8.93 10.54 -24.68
C GLY A 55 10.06 11.36 -25.32
N GLY A 56 10.72 10.81 -26.35
CA GLY A 56 11.81 11.52 -27.06
C GLY A 56 12.92 10.60 -27.55
N SER A 57 13.88 11.14 -28.30
CA SER A 57 15.10 10.44 -28.77
C SER A 57 14.87 9.06 -29.43
N ARG A 58 13.75 8.90 -30.17
CA ARG A 58 13.32 7.63 -30.79
C ARG A 58 13.01 6.50 -29.79
N SER A 59 12.96 6.77 -28.48
CA SER A 59 12.55 5.79 -27.47
C SER A 59 11.04 5.55 -27.52
N THR A 60 10.65 4.31 -27.25
CA THR A 60 9.24 3.90 -27.17
C THR A 60 8.73 3.76 -25.74
N ILE A 61 9.62 3.88 -24.75
CA ILE A 61 9.25 4.00 -23.33
C ILE A 61 8.39 5.26 -23.19
N ARG A 62 7.46 5.27 -22.25
CA ARG A 62 6.55 6.38 -21.95
C ARG A 62 6.38 6.61 -20.46
N TYR A 63 6.61 5.57 -19.66
CA TYR A 63 6.37 5.57 -18.23
C TYR A 63 7.55 4.98 -17.46
N LEU A 64 7.77 5.53 -16.28
CA LEU A 64 8.64 5.02 -15.23
C LEU A 64 7.76 4.65 -14.05
N HIS A 65 7.63 3.36 -13.77
CA HIS A 65 6.92 2.87 -12.60
C HIS A 65 7.90 2.70 -11.44
N LEU A 66 7.51 3.19 -10.28
CA LEU A 66 8.27 3.12 -9.04
C LEU A 66 7.47 2.31 -8.03
N LEU A 67 8.12 1.32 -7.42
CA LEU A 67 7.58 0.58 -6.29
C LEU A 67 8.56 0.68 -5.13
N VAL A 68 8.15 1.35 -4.07
CA VAL A 68 9.00 1.70 -2.93
C VAL A 68 8.51 0.99 -1.68
N ASP A 69 9.37 0.14 -1.10
CA ASP A 69 9.14 -0.38 0.24
C ASP A 69 9.57 0.67 1.26
N HIS A 70 8.60 1.28 1.94
CA HIS A 70 8.88 2.40 2.83
C HIS A 70 9.73 1.99 4.05
N PHE A 71 9.67 0.73 4.48
CA PHE A 71 10.45 0.27 5.64
C PHE A 71 11.92 0.06 5.30
N THR A 72 12.20 -0.64 4.21
CA THR A 72 13.59 -0.99 3.83
C THR A 72 14.25 0.08 2.96
N ARG A 73 13.47 1.06 2.47
CA ARG A 73 13.89 2.09 1.51
C ARG A 73 14.35 1.55 0.16
N TYR A 74 14.13 0.26 -0.12
CA TYR A 74 14.35 -0.29 -1.45
C TYR A 74 13.31 0.27 -2.44
N ALA A 75 13.80 0.65 -3.61
CA ALA A 75 12.99 1.11 -4.72
C ALA A 75 13.21 0.21 -5.93
N PHE A 76 12.12 -0.24 -6.52
CA PHE A 76 12.10 -1.05 -7.73
C PHE A 76 11.57 -0.20 -8.86
N ILE A 77 12.23 -0.29 -10.00
CA ILE A 77 11.98 0.58 -11.13
C ILE A 77 11.65 -0.29 -12.35
N LEU A 78 10.56 0.03 -13.03
CA LEU A 78 10.21 -0.58 -14.31
C LEU A 78 9.85 0.51 -15.31
N THR A 79 10.57 0.57 -16.43
CA THR A 79 10.20 1.41 -17.57
C THR A 79 9.31 0.63 -18.53
N SER A 80 8.26 1.27 -19.03
CA SER A 80 7.30 0.63 -19.93
C SER A 80 6.80 1.61 -21.00
N LYS A 81 6.17 1.07 -22.04
CA LYS A 81 5.49 1.85 -23.08
C LYS A 81 4.04 2.19 -22.69
N THR A 82 3.51 1.51 -21.68
CA THR A 82 2.09 1.45 -21.34
C THR A 82 1.88 1.43 -19.83
N GLN A 83 0.65 1.63 -19.34
CA GLN A 83 0.30 1.49 -17.92
C GLN A 83 -0.71 0.36 -17.73
N THR A 84 -0.40 -0.83 -18.28
CA THR A 84 -1.31 -1.98 -18.24
C THR A 84 -1.14 -2.81 -16.97
N VAL A 85 -2.12 -3.69 -16.70
CA VAL A 85 -2.04 -4.68 -15.62
C VAL A 85 -0.72 -5.46 -15.66
N GLY A 86 -0.30 -5.88 -16.86
CA GLY A 86 0.93 -6.67 -17.03
C GLY A 86 2.20 -5.92 -16.63
N ASP A 87 2.24 -4.60 -16.82
CA ASP A 87 3.37 -3.76 -16.39
C ASP A 87 3.46 -3.73 -14.86
N PHE A 88 2.33 -3.50 -14.19
CA PHE A 88 2.27 -3.47 -12.73
C PHE A 88 2.54 -4.84 -12.09
N VAL A 89 2.05 -5.93 -12.70
CA VAL A 89 2.31 -7.30 -12.21
C VAL A 89 3.81 -7.61 -12.26
N LYS A 90 4.49 -7.27 -13.37
CA LYS A 90 5.95 -7.46 -13.47
C LYS A 90 6.70 -6.71 -12.38
N LEU A 91 6.31 -5.46 -12.12
CA LEU A 91 6.92 -4.64 -11.07
C LEU A 91 6.72 -5.24 -9.67
N VAL A 92 5.51 -5.71 -9.37
CA VAL A 92 5.17 -6.28 -8.05
C VAL A 92 5.78 -7.66 -7.84
N MET A 93 5.81 -8.51 -8.87
CA MET A 93 6.39 -9.85 -8.78
C MET A 93 7.89 -9.83 -8.47
N ASN A 94 8.62 -8.83 -8.97
CA ASN A 94 10.03 -8.64 -8.61
C ASN A 94 10.27 -8.48 -7.10
N ILE A 95 9.28 -7.99 -6.34
CA ILE A 95 9.35 -7.89 -4.88
C ILE A 95 8.81 -9.15 -4.20
N SER A 96 7.71 -9.71 -4.73
CA SER A 96 6.99 -10.85 -4.14
C SER A 96 7.87 -12.08 -3.94
N GLU A 97 8.88 -12.29 -4.78
CA GLU A 97 9.87 -13.37 -4.63
C GLU A 97 10.69 -13.27 -3.33
N THR A 98 10.76 -12.07 -2.73
CA THR A 98 11.59 -11.79 -1.54
C THR A 98 10.77 -11.39 -0.31
N LYS A 99 9.56 -10.84 -0.49
CA LYS A 99 8.76 -10.30 0.61
C LYS A 99 7.26 -10.30 0.28
N ARG A 100 6.43 -10.62 1.28
CA ARG A 100 4.98 -10.45 1.20
C ARG A 100 4.61 -8.96 1.27
N ILE A 101 3.74 -8.50 0.37
CA ILE A 101 3.18 -7.15 0.39
C ILE A 101 1.87 -7.19 1.19
N ASP A 102 1.87 -6.58 2.38
CA ASP A 102 0.68 -6.53 3.23
C ASP A 102 -0.27 -5.37 2.84
N LYS A 103 0.29 -4.20 2.51
CA LYS A 103 -0.47 -3.02 2.04
C LYS A 103 0.24 -2.37 0.86
N LEU A 104 -0.50 -2.19 -0.23
CA LEU A 104 -0.07 -1.44 -1.40
C LEU A 104 -0.83 -0.11 -1.47
N LEU A 105 -0.10 1.01 -1.43
CA LEU A 105 -0.60 2.36 -1.63
C LEU A 105 -0.33 2.78 -3.07
N THR A 106 -1.33 3.32 -3.75
CA THR A 106 -1.29 3.62 -5.18
C THR A 106 -2.44 4.55 -5.54
N ASP A 107 -2.28 5.33 -6.60
CA ASP A 107 -3.41 6.06 -7.19
C ASP A 107 -4.38 5.11 -7.89
N GLU A 108 -5.57 5.62 -8.24
CA GLU A 108 -6.64 4.88 -8.91
C GLU A 108 -6.40 4.65 -10.41
N TYR A 109 -5.23 4.10 -10.76
CA TYR A 109 -4.92 3.73 -12.15
C TYR A 109 -5.84 2.57 -12.62
N PRO A 110 -6.39 2.61 -13.85
CA PRO A 110 -7.30 1.57 -14.35
C PRO A 110 -6.73 0.15 -14.28
N GLY A 111 -5.44 -0.02 -14.59
CA GLY A 111 -4.76 -1.32 -14.50
C GLY A 111 -4.71 -1.88 -13.08
N ILE A 112 -4.51 -1.02 -12.10
CA ILE A 112 -4.39 -1.38 -10.68
C ILE A 112 -5.75 -1.66 -10.06
N ASN A 113 -6.78 -0.93 -10.50
CA ASN A 113 -8.14 -1.13 -10.01
C ASN A 113 -8.83 -2.39 -10.60
N SER A 114 -8.21 -3.02 -11.60
CA SER A 114 -8.73 -4.22 -12.26
C SER A 114 -8.91 -5.39 -11.26
N LYS A 115 -9.94 -6.20 -11.50
CA LYS A 115 -10.21 -7.42 -10.70
C LYS A 115 -9.05 -8.41 -10.77
N GLU A 116 -8.40 -8.48 -11.93
CA GLU A 116 -7.24 -9.33 -12.21
C GLU A 116 -6.06 -8.97 -11.31
N PHE A 117 -5.65 -7.70 -11.30
CA PHE A 117 -4.55 -7.23 -10.45
C PHE A 117 -4.81 -7.48 -8.97
N LYS A 118 -6.03 -7.15 -8.50
CA LYS A 118 -6.44 -7.39 -7.11
C LYS A 118 -6.41 -8.87 -6.72
N LYS A 119 -6.71 -9.78 -7.66
CA LYS A 119 -6.64 -11.23 -7.41
C LYS A 119 -5.18 -11.70 -7.30
N ILE A 120 -4.29 -11.15 -8.12
CA ILE A 120 -2.86 -11.48 -8.12
C ILE A 120 -2.18 -11.06 -6.81
N ILE A 121 -2.51 -9.88 -6.27
CA ILE A 121 -1.91 -9.39 -5.01
C ILE A 121 -2.51 -10.03 -3.76
N LYS A 122 -3.78 -10.48 -3.81
CA LYS A 122 -4.46 -11.12 -2.68
C LYS A 122 -4.33 -12.65 -2.66
N GLY A 123 -3.83 -13.25 -3.75
CA GLY A 123 -3.55 -14.67 -3.87
C GLY A 123 -2.40 -15.08 -2.97
#